data_AF-A0A7C0YVF0-F1
#
_entry.id   AF-A0A7C0YVF0-F1
#
_cell.length_a   1.000
_cell.length_b   1.000
_cell.length_c   1.000
_cell.angle_alpha   90.00
_cell.angle_beta   90.00
_cell.angle_gamma   90.00
#
_symmetry.space_group_name_H-M   'P 1'
#
loop_
_entity.id
_entity.type
_entity.pdbx_description
1 polymer ?
#
loop_
_entity_poly.entity_id
_entity_poly.type
_entity_poly.pdbx_seq_one_letter_code
_entity_poly.pdbx_strand_id
1 'polypeptide(L)'
;CRSVLGSLYDRLKGRVRILFGEEARTLIVDGGEFKGVELASGRRILAGFGVIAPGRAGVEWLHGEFLRLKLVVENNAVDIGVRVEVPASVTDDITSISHEVKLLYTSRHFDDPVRTFCMNPRGEVVEEHLEDIVTVNGHSYRNNKTDRTNFALLVSTRFTEPFKDPIAYGKSIARLANLIGGGVLVQRLGDLLAGRRSTVERIGRNLIAPSLTSATPGDLSFVLPYRYLTDILEMLEALDALISGIWQPYTLLYGVEVKFYSVRPRLTRELESEIANMFVVGDGAGISRGLVQASASGLIAADAIAAKLHSSNM
;
A
#
# COMPACT_ATOMS: atom_id res chain seq x y z
N CYS A 1 -16.25 -9.73 -2.59
CA CYS A 1 -16.70 -8.34 -2.28
C CYS A 1 -18.17 -8.04 -2.63
N ARG A 2 -18.75 -8.61 -3.71
CA ARG A 2 -20.13 -8.26 -4.13
C ARG A 2 -21.20 -8.40 -3.04
N SER A 3 -21.15 -9.46 -2.25
CA SER A 3 -22.10 -9.66 -1.13
C SER A 3 -22.00 -8.56 -0.08
N VAL A 4 -20.79 -8.24 0.38
CA VAL A 4 -20.54 -7.20 1.39
C VAL A 4 -21.00 -5.82 0.88
N LEU A 5 -20.63 -5.45 -0.34
CA LEU A 5 -21.04 -4.17 -0.95
C LEU A 5 -22.56 -4.11 -1.18
N GLY A 6 -23.18 -5.22 -1.57
CA GLY A 6 -24.63 -5.34 -1.70
C GLY A 6 -25.34 -5.09 -0.36
N SER A 7 -24.90 -5.76 0.71
CA SER A 7 -25.46 -5.56 2.05
C SER A 7 -25.28 -4.12 2.57
N LEU A 8 -24.13 -3.48 2.29
CA LEU A 8 -23.91 -2.07 2.62
C LEU A 8 -24.90 -1.17 1.87
N TYR A 9 -25.04 -1.38 0.56
CA TYR A 9 -25.98 -0.64 -0.28
C TYR A 9 -27.42 -0.81 0.22
N ASP A 10 -27.87 -2.04 0.47
CA ASP A 10 -29.22 -2.32 0.93
C ASP A 10 -29.52 -1.69 2.29
N ARG A 11 -28.51 -1.61 3.17
CA ARG A 11 -28.64 -0.96 4.48
C ARG A 11 -28.78 0.56 4.37
N LEU A 12 -28.13 1.17 3.38
CA LEU A 12 -28.08 2.61 3.16
C LEU A 12 -29.20 3.12 2.25
N LYS A 13 -29.70 2.27 1.35
CA LYS A 13 -30.77 2.61 0.41
C LYS A 13 -32.00 3.09 1.18
N GLY A 14 -32.50 4.27 0.82
CA GLY A 14 -33.65 4.91 1.47
C GLY A 14 -33.32 5.73 2.71
N ARG A 15 -32.09 5.65 3.24
CA ARG A 15 -31.59 6.51 4.33
C ARG A 15 -30.69 7.62 3.84
N VAL A 16 -29.98 7.36 2.74
CA VAL A 16 -29.10 8.32 2.07
C VAL A 16 -29.41 8.34 0.58
N ARG A 17 -29.12 9.47 -0.06
CA ARG A 17 -29.14 9.58 -1.53
C ARG A 17 -27.79 9.14 -2.08
N ILE A 18 -27.79 8.04 -2.84
CA ILE A 18 -26.58 7.53 -3.51
C ILE A 18 -26.69 7.89 -4.99
N LEU A 19 -25.68 8.58 -5.51
CA LEU A 19 -25.60 9.01 -6.91
C LEU A 19 -24.48 8.24 -7.60
N PHE A 20 -24.83 7.19 -8.34
CA PHE A 20 -23.87 6.46 -9.18
C PHE A 20 -23.71 7.14 -10.54
N GLY A 21 -22.54 6.99 -11.16
CA GLY A 21 -22.24 7.58 -12.47
C GLY A 21 -22.04 9.10 -12.45
N GLU A 22 -22.00 9.71 -11.26
CA GLU A 22 -21.71 11.13 -11.08
C GLU A 22 -20.27 11.26 -10.58
N GLU A 23 -19.42 11.86 -11.40
CA GLU A 23 -18.01 12.11 -11.07
C GLU A 23 -17.86 13.51 -10.46
N ALA A 24 -17.20 13.60 -9.31
CA ALA A 24 -16.83 14.87 -8.71
C ALA A 24 -15.69 15.52 -9.51
N ARG A 25 -15.89 16.74 -10.00
CA ARG A 25 -14.85 17.49 -10.72
C ARG A 25 -14.07 18.40 -9.79
N THR A 26 -14.75 19.20 -8.96
CA THR A 26 -14.10 20.23 -8.16
C THR A 26 -14.84 20.48 -6.85
N LEU A 27 -14.10 20.62 -5.75
CA LEU A 27 -14.61 21.01 -4.44
C LEU A 27 -14.90 22.51 -4.41
N ILE A 28 -16.08 22.85 -3.91
CA ILE A 28 -16.52 24.24 -3.76
C ILE A 28 -16.12 24.68 -2.35
N VAL A 29 -15.22 25.64 -2.26
CA VAL A 29 -14.69 26.19 -1.01
C VAL A 29 -14.77 27.71 -1.09
N ASP A 30 -15.33 28.33 -0.06
CA ASP A 30 -15.49 29.78 0.04
C ASP A 30 -15.16 30.24 1.47
N GLY A 31 -14.41 31.33 1.60
CA GLY A 31 -13.98 31.85 2.91
C GLY A 31 -13.17 30.86 3.77
N GLY A 32 -12.52 29.85 3.17
CA GLY A 32 -11.82 28.78 3.90
C GLY A 32 -12.73 27.68 4.45
N GLU A 33 -13.98 27.63 4.01
CA GLU A 33 -14.97 26.65 4.45
C GLU A 33 -15.53 25.85 3.26
N PHE A 34 -15.78 24.56 3.47
CA PHE A 34 -16.42 23.71 2.48
C PHE A 34 -17.88 24.12 2.21
N LYS A 35 -18.27 24.17 0.94
CA LYS A 35 -19.63 24.54 0.52
C LYS A 35 -20.28 23.54 -0.43
N GLY A 36 -19.55 22.54 -0.93
CA GLY A 36 -20.10 21.51 -1.79
C GLY A 36 -19.15 20.98 -2.85
N VAL A 37 -19.71 20.42 -3.92
CA VAL A 37 -18.97 19.84 -5.05
C VAL A 37 -19.63 20.20 -6.38
N GLU A 38 -18.81 20.51 -7.37
CA GLU A 38 -19.19 20.58 -8.77
C GLU A 38 -18.89 19.24 -9.44
N LEU A 39 -19.88 18.68 -10.12
CA LEU A 39 -19.79 17.41 -10.84
C LEU A 39 -19.25 17.61 -12.26
N ALA A 40 -18.77 16.55 -12.91
CA ALA A 40 -18.33 16.59 -14.29
C ALA A 40 -19.42 17.05 -15.29
N SER A 41 -20.69 16.85 -14.92
CA SER A 41 -21.85 17.36 -15.66
C SER A 41 -22.06 18.88 -15.56
N GLY A 42 -21.28 19.59 -14.73
CA GLY A 42 -21.46 21.00 -14.39
C GLY A 42 -22.51 21.26 -13.31
N ARG A 43 -23.24 20.21 -12.88
CA ARG A 43 -24.18 20.30 -11.77
C ARG A 43 -23.45 20.53 -10.45
N ARG A 44 -23.98 21.43 -9.62
CA ARG A 44 -23.46 21.69 -8.26
C ARG A 44 -24.33 21.05 -7.20
N ILE A 45 -23.69 20.45 -6.21
CA ILE A 45 -24.33 19.92 -5.00
C ILE A 45 -23.74 20.69 -3.82
N LEU A 46 -24.56 21.51 -3.18
CA LEU A 46 -24.16 22.28 -2.00
C LEU A 46 -24.35 21.48 -0.72
N ALA A 47 -23.41 21.61 0.20
CA ALA A 47 -23.43 20.97 1.51
C ALA A 47 -22.59 21.77 2.52
N GLY A 48 -23.00 21.79 3.79
CA GLY A 48 -22.24 22.45 4.86
C GLY A 48 -21.04 21.63 5.35
N PHE A 49 -21.01 20.33 5.07
CA PHE A 49 -19.92 19.42 5.44
C PHE A 49 -19.58 18.53 4.25
N GLY A 50 -18.29 18.21 4.09
CA GLY A 50 -17.78 17.31 3.05
C GLY A 50 -16.95 16.20 3.65
N VAL A 51 -17.23 14.95 3.28
CA VAL A 51 -16.36 13.80 3.57
C VAL A 51 -15.77 13.31 2.26
N ILE A 52 -14.47 13.54 2.07
CA ILE A 52 -13.74 13.26 0.84
C ILE A 52 -13.07 11.89 0.97
N ALA A 53 -13.61 10.88 0.26
CA ALA A 53 -13.18 9.48 0.34
C ALA A 53 -13.01 8.83 -1.05
N PRO A 54 -12.17 9.37 -1.94
CA PRO A 54 -12.12 8.96 -3.35
C PRO A 54 -11.47 7.58 -3.59
N GLY A 55 -10.91 6.97 -2.53
CA GLY A 55 -10.15 5.72 -2.64
C GLY A 55 -8.87 5.90 -3.47
N ARG A 56 -8.13 4.80 -3.68
CA ARG A 56 -6.85 4.84 -4.40
C ARG A 56 -6.98 5.33 -5.85
N ALA A 57 -8.13 5.07 -6.48
CA ALA A 57 -8.40 5.48 -7.86
C ALA A 57 -8.52 7.00 -8.04
N GLY A 58 -8.92 7.75 -7.01
CA GLY A 58 -9.05 9.21 -7.09
C GLY A 58 -7.96 9.98 -6.34
N VAL A 59 -6.80 9.36 -6.09
CA VAL A 59 -5.64 10.03 -5.45
C VAL A 59 -5.14 11.20 -6.27
N GLU A 60 -5.06 11.05 -7.59
CA GLU A 60 -4.60 12.10 -8.49
C GLU A 60 -5.54 13.30 -8.48
N TRP A 61 -6.85 13.05 -8.57
CA TRP A 61 -7.88 14.09 -8.44
C TRP A 61 -7.78 14.81 -7.09
N LEU A 62 -7.67 14.05 -5.99
CA LEU A 62 -7.57 14.61 -4.65
C LEU A 62 -6.32 15.48 -4.48
N HIS A 63 -5.18 15.03 -5.03
CA HIS A 63 -3.95 15.80 -5.04
C HIS A 63 -4.10 17.10 -5.82
N GLY A 64 -4.70 17.04 -7.02
CA GLY A 64 -5.00 18.25 -7.81
C GLY A 64 -5.85 19.25 -7.05
N GLU A 65 -6.87 18.77 -6.32
CA GLU A 65 -7.70 19.61 -5.46
C GLU A 65 -6.93 20.21 -4.29
N PHE A 66 -6.04 19.45 -3.64
CA PHE A 66 -5.19 19.99 -2.57
C PHE A 66 -4.25 21.08 -3.06
N LEU A 67 -3.63 20.90 -4.24
CA LEU A 67 -2.79 21.92 -4.86
C LEU A 67 -3.60 23.18 -5.21
N ARG A 68 -4.78 23.01 -5.82
CA ARG A 68 -5.69 24.12 -6.18
C ARG A 68 -6.13 24.90 -4.95
N LEU A 69 -6.42 24.19 -3.86
CA LEU A 69 -6.84 24.74 -2.59
C LEU A 69 -5.67 25.23 -1.72
N LYS A 70 -4.42 25.08 -2.19
CA LYS A 70 -3.18 25.46 -1.50
C LYS A 70 -3.04 24.84 -0.11
N LEU A 71 -3.55 23.62 0.06
CA LEU A 71 -3.39 22.86 1.30
C LEU A 71 -1.94 22.41 1.47
N VAL A 72 -1.46 22.43 2.71
CA VAL A 72 -0.14 21.86 3.00
C VAL A 72 -0.26 20.34 2.92
N VAL A 73 0.48 19.76 1.99
CA VAL A 73 0.52 18.33 1.78
C VAL A 73 1.88 17.74 2.14
N GLU A 74 1.85 16.64 2.87
CA GLU A 74 3.01 15.81 3.14
C GLU A 74 2.96 14.62 2.18
N ASN A 75 3.86 14.56 1.19
CA ASN A 75 4.06 13.33 0.43
C ASN A 75 5.45 13.16 -0.12
N ASN A 76 6.33 12.67 0.73
CA ASN A 76 7.73 12.48 0.39
C ASN A 76 8.17 11.03 0.54
N ALA A 77 7.26 10.11 0.87
CA ALA A 77 7.59 8.73 1.18
C ALA A 77 7.32 7.77 0.02
N VAL A 78 8.21 6.81 -0.20
CA VAL A 78 7.97 5.62 -1.00
C VAL A 78 8.45 4.41 -0.23
N ASP A 79 7.69 3.33 -0.31
CA ASP A 79 8.10 2.03 0.22
C ASP A 79 8.62 1.18 -0.93
N ILE A 80 9.85 0.69 -0.81
CA ILE A 80 10.46 -0.20 -1.78
C ILE A 80 11.02 -1.41 -1.05
N GLY A 81 10.87 -2.59 -1.65
CA GLY A 81 11.59 -3.77 -1.22
C GLY A 81 11.24 -4.99 -2.04
N VAL A 82 10.97 -6.10 -1.37
CA VAL A 82 10.80 -7.41 -1.99
C VAL A 82 9.59 -8.14 -1.44
N ARG A 83 9.02 -9.02 -2.26
CA ARG A 83 8.17 -10.11 -1.78
C ARG A 83 9.06 -11.24 -1.29
N VAL A 84 8.74 -11.80 -0.15
CA VAL A 84 9.36 -12.98 0.43
C VAL A 84 8.38 -14.13 0.27
N GLU A 85 8.85 -15.29 -0.20
CA GLU A 85 8.08 -16.53 -0.22
C GLU A 85 8.84 -17.66 0.49
N VAL A 86 8.13 -18.37 1.35
CA VAL A 86 8.63 -19.48 2.19
C VAL A 86 7.61 -20.62 2.20
N PRO A 87 8.00 -21.86 2.57
CA PRO A 87 7.03 -22.92 2.85
C PRO A 87 5.99 -22.44 3.87
N ALA A 88 4.71 -22.73 3.65
CA ALA A 88 3.64 -22.29 4.55
C ALA A 88 3.89 -22.75 6.00
N SER A 89 4.45 -23.96 6.16
CA SER A 89 4.81 -24.56 7.45
C SER A 89 5.78 -23.73 8.29
N VAL A 90 6.61 -22.87 7.69
CA VAL A 90 7.48 -21.94 8.41
C VAL A 90 6.66 -20.89 9.17
N THR A 91 5.50 -20.52 8.64
CA THR A 91 4.67 -19.42 9.14
C THR A 91 3.33 -19.85 9.73
N ASP A 92 2.94 -21.12 9.59
CA ASP A 92 1.61 -21.62 9.97
C ASP A 92 1.31 -21.35 11.46
N ASP A 93 2.30 -21.56 12.35
CA ASP A 93 2.14 -21.34 13.79
C ASP A 93 1.71 -19.91 14.11
N ILE A 94 2.43 -18.92 13.59
CA ILE A 94 2.11 -17.51 13.86
C ILE A 94 0.88 -17.03 13.08
N THR A 95 0.70 -17.52 11.85
CA THR A 95 -0.41 -17.10 10.99
C THR A 95 -1.76 -17.70 11.39
N SER A 96 -1.74 -18.81 12.13
CA SER A 96 -2.93 -19.37 12.79
C SER A 96 -3.46 -18.46 13.91
N ILE A 97 -2.58 -17.69 14.55
CA ILE A 97 -2.92 -16.73 15.62
C ILE A 97 -3.35 -15.40 15.01
N SER A 98 -2.55 -14.87 14.07
CA SER A 98 -2.86 -13.64 13.35
C SER A 98 -2.61 -13.82 11.86
N HIS A 99 -3.67 -13.71 11.07
CA HIS A 99 -3.59 -13.84 9.61
C HIS A 99 -2.59 -12.85 8.99
N GLU A 100 -2.47 -11.66 9.59
CA GLU A 100 -1.49 -10.66 9.20
C GLU A 100 -0.53 -10.36 10.36
N VAL A 101 0.74 -10.74 10.21
CA VAL A 101 1.79 -10.40 11.16
C VAL A 101 2.40 -9.07 10.74
N LYS A 102 2.12 -8.00 11.50
CA LYS A 102 2.64 -6.65 11.27
C LYS A 102 3.82 -6.38 12.20
N LEU A 103 5.01 -6.32 11.64
CA LEU A 103 6.26 -6.08 12.35
C LEU A 103 6.94 -4.86 11.76
N LEU A 104 7.60 -4.11 12.65
CA LEU A 104 8.44 -2.98 12.32
C LEU A 104 9.81 -3.23 12.93
N TYR A 105 10.84 -3.09 12.11
CA TYR A 105 12.24 -3.20 12.48
C TYR A 105 12.95 -1.93 12.04
N THR A 106 13.91 -1.50 12.83
CA THR A 106 14.78 -0.37 12.49
C THR A 106 16.15 -0.95 12.11
N SER A 107 16.58 -0.71 10.88
CA SER A 107 17.89 -1.13 10.38
C SER A 107 19.00 -0.61 11.26
N ARG A 108 19.90 -1.51 11.68
CA ARG A 108 21.09 -1.17 12.47
C ARG A 108 22.09 -0.37 11.64
N HIS A 109 22.15 -0.64 10.33
CA HIS A 109 23.12 -0.01 9.46
C HIS A 109 22.72 1.42 9.05
N PHE A 110 21.43 1.64 8.80
CA PHE A 110 20.96 2.89 8.18
C PHE A 110 19.87 3.63 8.96
N ASP A 111 19.42 3.10 10.10
CA ASP A 111 18.30 3.63 10.91
C ASP A 111 16.97 3.73 10.14
N ASP A 112 16.84 2.97 9.04
CA ASP A 112 15.64 2.96 8.23
C ASP A 112 14.58 2.03 8.80
N PRO A 113 13.30 2.45 8.77
CA PRO A 113 12.18 1.59 9.13
C PRO A 113 11.90 0.56 8.03
N VAL A 114 11.96 -0.72 8.39
CA VAL A 114 11.59 -1.88 7.56
C VAL A 114 10.37 -2.55 8.16
N ARG A 115 9.35 -2.81 7.35
CA ARG A 115 8.09 -3.37 7.83
C ARG A 115 7.63 -4.56 7.01
N THR A 116 6.96 -5.50 7.67
CA THR A 116 6.17 -6.51 6.96
C THR A 116 4.91 -5.87 6.38
N PHE A 117 4.45 -6.41 5.25
CA PHE A 117 3.24 -5.93 4.61
C PHE A 117 2.53 -7.03 3.83
N CYS A 118 1.19 -7.00 3.86
CA CYS A 118 0.34 -7.85 3.04
C CYS A 118 0.75 -9.33 3.13
N MET A 119 0.74 -9.88 4.35
CA MET A 119 0.99 -11.30 4.54
C MET A 119 -0.15 -12.11 3.92
N ASN A 120 0.20 -13.10 3.11
CA ASN A 120 -0.71 -14.01 2.41
C ASN A 120 -0.37 -15.45 2.77
N PRO A 121 -0.86 -15.95 3.92
CA PRO A 121 -0.72 -17.33 4.32
C PRO A 121 -1.34 -18.28 3.30
N ARG A 122 -0.58 -19.29 2.88
CA ARG A 122 -1.04 -20.32 1.91
C ARG A 122 -1.56 -19.69 0.62
N GLY A 123 -0.84 -18.67 0.15
CA GLY A 123 -1.17 -17.85 -1.01
C GLY A 123 -0.09 -17.92 -2.10
N GLU A 124 -0.16 -16.99 -3.04
CA GLU A 124 0.75 -16.92 -4.18
C GLU A 124 1.25 -15.49 -4.40
N VAL A 125 2.42 -15.39 -5.00
CA VAL A 125 3.00 -14.15 -5.49
C VAL A 125 2.35 -13.83 -6.83
N VAL A 126 2.02 -12.57 -7.05
CA VAL A 126 1.34 -12.11 -8.28
C VAL A 126 2.03 -10.87 -8.83
N GLU A 127 1.87 -10.64 -10.13
CA GLU A 127 2.23 -9.37 -10.75
C GLU A 127 1.19 -8.30 -10.42
N GLU A 128 1.67 -7.08 -10.20
CA GLU A 128 0.85 -5.87 -10.05
C GLU A 128 1.26 -4.88 -11.15
N HIS A 129 0.37 -4.70 -12.13
CA HIS A 129 0.55 -3.77 -13.23
C HIS A 129 0.06 -2.38 -12.83
N LEU A 130 0.96 -1.40 -12.90
CA LEU A 130 0.68 0.00 -12.58
C LEU A 130 1.10 0.86 -13.78
N GLU A 131 0.14 1.31 -14.58
CA GLU A 131 0.38 2.11 -15.79
C GLU A 131 1.47 1.50 -16.68
N ASP A 132 2.69 2.02 -16.61
CA ASP A 132 3.84 1.69 -17.44
C ASP A 132 4.87 0.76 -16.76
N ILE A 133 4.59 0.27 -15.54
CA ILE A 133 5.47 -0.61 -14.79
C ILE A 133 4.77 -1.89 -14.31
N VAL A 134 5.57 -2.94 -14.11
CA VAL A 134 5.16 -4.18 -13.45
C VAL A 134 5.90 -4.28 -12.12
N THR A 135 5.16 -4.45 -11.03
CA THR A 135 5.69 -4.69 -9.70
C THR A 135 5.24 -6.04 -9.18
N VAL A 136 5.75 -6.46 -8.03
CA VAL A 136 5.29 -7.69 -7.37
C VAL A 136 4.31 -7.37 -6.23
N ASN A 137 3.34 -8.26 -6.04
CA ASN A 137 2.42 -8.26 -4.91
C ASN A 137 2.12 -9.73 -4.54
N GLY A 138 1.08 -9.97 -3.74
CA GLY A 138 0.65 -11.33 -3.44
C GLY A 138 -0.83 -11.39 -3.08
N HIS A 139 -1.35 -12.60 -3.18
CA HIS A 139 -2.76 -12.88 -3.04
C HIS A 139 -2.97 -14.19 -2.30
N SER A 140 -4.09 -14.31 -1.58
CA SER A 140 -4.53 -15.56 -1.00
C SER A 140 -6.01 -15.75 -1.31
N TYR A 141 -6.33 -16.91 -1.89
CA TYR A 141 -7.72 -17.26 -2.16
C TYR A 141 -8.33 -17.92 -0.91
N ARG A 142 -9.65 -17.78 -0.79
CA ARG A 142 -10.41 -18.47 0.27
C ARG A 142 -10.37 -19.99 0.09
N ASN A 143 -10.56 -20.46 -1.14
CA ASN A 143 -10.77 -21.87 -1.45
C ASN A 143 -9.57 -22.53 -2.16
N ASN A 144 -8.60 -21.75 -2.62
CA ASN A 144 -7.39 -22.27 -3.26
C ASN A 144 -6.19 -21.94 -2.36
N LYS A 145 -5.68 -22.95 -1.66
CA LYS A 145 -4.58 -22.82 -0.70
C LYS A 145 -3.34 -23.45 -1.27
N THR A 146 -2.26 -22.70 -1.30
CA THR A 146 -0.93 -23.22 -1.68
C THR A 146 -0.22 -23.80 -0.46
N ASP A 147 0.91 -24.44 -0.71
CA ASP A 147 1.89 -24.90 0.29
C ASP A 147 2.92 -23.80 0.64
N ARG A 148 2.69 -22.54 0.25
CA ARG A 148 3.61 -21.41 0.44
C ARG A 148 2.93 -20.23 1.13
N THR A 149 3.68 -19.50 1.92
CA THR A 149 3.27 -18.19 2.43
C THR A 149 4.15 -17.13 1.82
N ASN A 150 3.55 -16.00 1.44
CA ASN A 150 4.31 -14.84 1.00
C ASN A 150 3.90 -13.56 1.73
N PHE A 151 4.83 -12.62 1.84
CA PHE A 151 4.62 -11.30 2.43
C PHE A 151 5.65 -10.34 1.85
N ALA A 152 5.41 -9.03 1.93
CA ALA A 152 6.40 -8.05 1.51
C ALA A 152 7.25 -7.56 2.69
N LEU A 153 8.51 -7.28 2.41
CA LEU A 153 9.38 -6.46 3.24
C LEU A 153 9.60 -5.13 2.54
N LEU A 154 9.25 -4.05 3.21
CA LEU A 154 9.24 -2.71 2.65
C LEU A 154 10.05 -1.77 3.54
N VAL A 155 11.00 -1.07 2.93
CA VAL A 155 11.77 0.00 3.56
C VAL A 155 11.12 1.32 3.19
N SER A 156 10.80 2.15 4.18
CA SER A 156 10.20 3.47 3.92
C SER A 156 11.27 4.54 3.75
N THR A 157 11.31 5.18 2.59
CA THR A 157 12.28 6.24 2.30
C THR A 157 11.56 7.56 2.09
N ARG A 158 12.04 8.62 2.76
CA ARG A 158 11.54 9.98 2.61
C ARG A 158 12.53 10.87 1.89
N PHE A 159 12.08 11.63 0.90
CA PHE A 159 12.91 12.60 0.18
C PHE A 159 12.56 14.03 0.57
N THR A 160 13.54 14.88 0.91
CA THR A 160 13.26 16.23 1.40
C THR A 160 13.61 17.30 0.37
N GLU A 161 14.87 17.60 0.13
CA GLU A 161 15.36 18.53 -0.90
C GLU A 161 16.76 18.06 -1.34
N PRO A 162 17.22 18.33 -2.58
CA PRO A 162 16.54 19.01 -3.68
C PRO A 162 15.57 18.10 -4.46
N PHE A 163 15.51 16.82 -4.12
CA PHE A 163 14.63 15.84 -4.74
C PHE A 163 13.37 15.64 -3.89
N LYS A 164 12.19 15.76 -4.50
CA LYS A 164 10.87 15.69 -3.87
C LYS A 164 9.88 14.82 -4.65
N ASP A 165 10.37 13.82 -5.36
CA ASP A 165 9.52 12.96 -6.20
C ASP A 165 9.69 11.47 -5.88
N PRO A 166 9.19 11.01 -4.71
CA PRO A 166 9.24 9.60 -4.32
C PRO A 166 8.59 8.66 -5.35
N ILE A 167 7.60 9.16 -6.09
CA ILE A 167 6.89 8.37 -7.11
C ILE A 167 7.81 8.13 -8.30
N ALA A 168 8.47 9.16 -8.83
CA ALA A 168 9.45 8.99 -9.91
C ALA A 168 10.61 8.10 -9.50
N TYR A 169 11.07 8.18 -8.24
CA TYR A 169 12.11 7.29 -7.72
C TYR A 169 11.66 5.82 -7.74
N GLY A 170 10.49 5.52 -7.14
CA GLY A 170 9.96 4.16 -7.12
C GLY A 170 9.65 3.60 -8.51
N LYS A 171 9.08 4.42 -9.41
CA LYS A 171 8.88 4.04 -10.82
C LYS A 171 10.19 3.75 -11.53
N SER A 172 11.24 4.54 -11.28
CA SER A 172 12.56 4.32 -11.89
C SER A 172 13.17 2.97 -11.47
N ILE A 173 13.08 2.61 -10.19
CA ILE A 173 13.55 1.31 -9.68
C ILE A 173 12.73 0.16 -10.31
N ALA A 174 11.41 0.30 -10.39
CA ALA A 174 10.55 -0.70 -11.02
C ALA A 174 10.84 -0.89 -12.52
N ARG A 175 11.02 0.21 -13.27
CA ARG A 175 11.42 0.16 -14.67
C ARG A 175 12.78 -0.54 -14.86
N LEU A 176 13.74 -0.30 -13.96
CA LEU A 176 15.02 -1.01 -13.98
C LEU A 176 14.84 -2.52 -13.78
N ALA A 177 13.98 -2.93 -12.84
CA ALA A 177 13.63 -4.34 -12.65
C ALA A 177 13.01 -4.95 -13.92
N ASN A 178 12.03 -4.26 -14.51
CA ASN A 178 11.33 -4.74 -15.71
C ASN A 178 12.25 -4.81 -16.93
N LEU A 179 13.18 -3.87 -17.06
CA LEU A 179 14.17 -3.85 -18.15
C LEU A 179 15.05 -5.09 -18.12
N ILE A 180 15.59 -5.46 -16.95
CA ILE A 180 16.54 -6.57 -16.85
C ILE A 180 15.85 -7.93 -16.69
N GLY A 181 14.64 -7.95 -16.12
CA GLY A 181 13.87 -9.17 -15.86
C GLY A 181 12.86 -9.53 -16.93
N GLY A 182 12.46 -8.58 -17.78
CA GLY A 182 11.29 -8.72 -18.66
C GLY A 182 9.96 -8.80 -17.90
N GLY A 183 9.95 -8.46 -16.61
CA GLY A 183 8.85 -8.67 -15.68
C GLY A 183 9.35 -8.63 -14.23
N VAL A 184 8.80 -9.49 -13.38
CA VAL A 184 9.24 -9.68 -11.98
C VAL A 184 10.50 -10.55 -11.93
N LEU A 185 11.48 -10.13 -11.15
CA LEU A 185 12.67 -10.95 -10.86
C LEU A 185 12.42 -11.85 -9.66
N VAL A 186 13.00 -13.05 -9.68
CA VAL A 186 13.10 -13.94 -8.52
C VAL A 186 14.55 -14.32 -8.25
N GLN A 187 14.94 -14.30 -6.98
CA GLN A 187 16.26 -14.72 -6.52
C GLN A 187 16.14 -15.52 -5.23
N ARG A 188 16.93 -16.58 -5.10
CA ARG A 188 17.09 -17.30 -3.84
C ARG A 188 17.91 -16.45 -2.88
N LEU A 189 17.49 -16.35 -1.63
CA LEU A 189 18.24 -15.65 -0.58
C LEU A 189 19.68 -16.18 -0.48
N GLY A 190 19.89 -17.49 -0.60
CA GLY A 190 21.24 -18.07 -0.57
C GLY A 190 22.13 -17.73 -1.78
N ASP A 191 21.55 -17.35 -2.92
CA ASP A 191 22.30 -16.82 -4.06
C ASP A 191 22.60 -15.33 -3.85
N LEU A 192 21.65 -14.55 -3.35
CA LEU A 192 21.85 -13.14 -2.99
C LEU A 192 22.98 -12.97 -1.95
N LEU A 193 22.95 -13.76 -0.87
CA LEU A 193 23.98 -13.74 0.18
C LEU A 193 25.38 -14.10 -0.33
N ALA A 194 25.45 -14.89 -1.40
CA ALA A 194 26.71 -15.26 -2.02
C ALA A 194 27.12 -14.30 -3.16
N GLY A 195 26.43 -13.17 -3.34
CA GLY A 195 26.74 -12.17 -4.35
C GLY A 195 26.61 -12.70 -5.77
N ARG A 196 25.62 -13.57 -6.02
CA ARG A 196 25.42 -14.18 -7.34
C ARG A 196 23.96 -14.23 -7.75
N ARG A 197 23.74 -14.21 -9.07
CA ARG A 197 22.41 -14.41 -9.66
C ARG A 197 21.85 -15.81 -9.39
N SER A 198 20.52 -15.89 -9.28
CA SER A 198 19.82 -17.16 -9.48
C SER A 198 19.70 -17.48 -10.97
N THR A 199 19.60 -18.78 -11.27
CA THR A 199 19.39 -19.33 -12.62
C THR A 199 18.20 -20.28 -12.60
N VAL A 200 17.65 -20.61 -13.78
CA VAL A 200 16.56 -21.59 -13.92
C VAL A 200 16.92 -22.91 -13.24
N GLU A 201 18.15 -23.41 -13.42
CA GLU A 201 18.63 -24.64 -12.77
C GLU A 201 18.66 -24.52 -11.24
N ARG A 202 19.15 -23.39 -10.70
CA ARG A 202 19.21 -23.16 -9.25
C ARG A 202 17.84 -23.04 -8.62
N ILE A 203 16.89 -22.42 -9.32
CA ILE A 203 15.50 -22.31 -8.90
C ILE A 203 14.82 -23.69 -8.97
N GLY A 204 15.06 -24.47 -10.02
CA GLY A 204 14.51 -25.82 -10.17
C GLY A 204 15.00 -26.82 -9.11
N ARG A 205 16.14 -26.54 -8.45
CA ARG A 205 16.66 -27.33 -7.31
C ARG A 205 16.29 -26.74 -5.95
N ASN A 206 15.47 -25.69 -5.90
CA ASN A 206 15.09 -25.05 -4.65
C ASN A 206 14.07 -25.89 -3.88
N LEU A 207 14.00 -25.72 -2.55
CA LEU A 207 13.05 -26.45 -1.71
C LEU A 207 11.58 -26.16 -2.11
N ILE A 208 11.32 -24.91 -2.48
CA ILE A 208 10.03 -24.46 -3.01
C ILE A 208 10.23 -23.91 -4.43
N ALA A 209 9.35 -24.32 -5.35
CA ALA A 209 9.22 -23.66 -6.64
C ALA A 209 8.59 -22.27 -6.45
N PRO A 210 8.90 -21.26 -7.28
CA PRO A 210 8.18 -19.98 -7.26
C PRO A 210 6.68 -20.17 -7.52
N SER A 211 5.81 -19.57 -6.71
CA SER A 211 4.37 -19.55 -7.04
C SER A 211 4.07 -18.70 -8.28
N LEU A 212 4.78 -17.59 -8.46
CA LEU A 212 4.76 -16.79 -9.69
C LEU A 212 5.66 -17.44 -10.74
N THR A 213 5.08 -18.28 -11.59
CA THR A 213 5.81 -19.06 -12.61
C THR A 213 6.36 -18.20 -13.76
N SER A 214 5.82 -17.00 -13.98
CA SER A 214 6.34 -16.03 -14.95
C SER A 214 7.59 -15.29 -14.47
N ALA A 215 7.95 -15.39 -13.19
CA ALA A 215 9.08 -14.66 -12.64
C ALA A 215 10.42 -15.14 -13.22
N THR A 216 11.28 -14.18 -13.60
CA THR A 216 12.57 -14.45 -14.23
C THR A 216 13.66 -14.61 -13.18
N PRO A 217 14.42 -15.73 -13.16
CA PRO A 217 15.58 -15.88 -12.28
C PRO A 217 16.66 -14.83 -12.56
N GLY A 218 17.02 -14.04 -11.56
CA GLY A 218 17.95 -12.92 -11.73
C GLY A 218 18.73 -12.55 -10.47
N ASP A 219 19.16 -11.30 -10.44
CA ASP A 219 19.94 -10.72 -9.35
C ASP A 219 19.35 -9.38 -8.94
N LEU A 220 18.78 -9.34 -7.74
CA LEU A 220 18.15 -8.14 -7.19
C LEU A 220 19.19 -7.05 -6.87
N SER A 221 20.48 -7.40 -6.76
CA SER A 221 21.55 -6.42 -6.53
C SER A 221 21.80 -5.48 -7.72
N PHE A 222 21.35 -5.83 -8.92
CA PHE A 222 21.37 -4.91 -10.07
C PHE A 222 20.23 -3.88 -10.05
N VAL A 223 19.22 -4.07 -9.20
CA VAL A 223 18.00 -3.23 -9.20
C VAL A 223 17.88 -2.43 -7.92
N LEU A 224 18.03 -3.11 -6.77
CA LEU A 224 17.86 -2.50 -5.47
C LEU A 224 19.19 -1.88 -5.01
N PRO A 225 19.20 -0.59 -4.62
CA PRO A 225 20.34 0.02 -3.99
C PRO A 225 20.82 -0.78 -2.76
N TYR A 226 22.13 -0.73 -2.50
CA TYR A 226 22.76 -1.39 -1.35
C TYR A 226 22.04 -1.14 -0.02
N ARG A 227 21.55 0.09 0.18
CA ARG A 227 20.77 0.49 1.36
C ARG A 227 19.54 -0.40 1.57
N TYR A 228 18.66 -0.49 0.57
CA TYR A 228 17.46 -1.35 0.62
C TYR A 228 17.80 -2.81 0.84
N LEU A 229 18.81 -3.34 0.15
CA LEU A 229 19.20 -4.74 0.31
C LEU A 229 19.68 -5.03 1.73
N THR A 230 20.52 -4.15 2.28
CA THR A 230 21.03 -4.29 3.66
C THR A 230 19.89 -4.29 4.65
N ASP A 231 18.97 -3.34 4.53
CA ASP A 231 17.79 -3.22 5.41
C ASP A 231 16.88 -4.44 5.35
N ILE A 232 16.63 -4.96 4.14
CA ILE A 232 15.83 -6.18 3.93
C ILE A 232 16.53 -7.40 4.52
N LEU A 233 17.84 -7.54 4.32
CA LEU A 233 18.61 -8.66 4.84
C LEU A 233 18.63 -8.66 6.37
N GLU A 234 18.86 -7.50 6.99
CA GLU A 234 18.79 -7.38 8.45
C GLU A 234 17.40 -7.69 9.00
N MET A 235 16.33 -7.24 8.33
CA MET A 235 14.97 -7.56 8.73
C MET A 235 14.68 -9.05 8.61
N LEU A 236 15.13 -9.73 7.54
CA LEU A 236 14.95 -11.18 7.40
C LEU A 236 15.71 -11.95 8.49
N GLU A 237 16.94 -11.54 8.83
CA GLU A 237 17.72 -12.12 9.93
C GLU A 237 16.97 -11.94 11.27
N ALA A 238 16.47 -10.74 11.55
CA ALA A 238 15.69 -10.47 12.76
C ALA A 238 14.36 -11.24 12.80
N LEU A 239 13.70 -11.40 11.65
CA LEU A 239 12.47 -12.19 11.53
C LEU A 239 12.70 -13.67 11.82
N ASP A 240 13.85 -14.23 11.45
CA ASP A 240 14.16 -15.64 11.70
C ASP A 240 14.23 -15.97 13.19
N ALA A 241 14.64 -15.01 14.02
CA ALA A 241 14.61 -15.16 15.48
C ALA A 241 13.19 -15.28 16.05
N LEU A 242 12.17 -14.78 15.32
CA LEU A 242 10.76 -14.89 15.69
C LEU A 242 10.06 -16.06 14.98
N ILE A 243 10.42 -16.30 13.72
CA ILE A 243 9.81 -17.27 12.82
C ILE A 243 10.95 -18.07 12.16
N SER A 244 11.41 -19.11 12.85
CA SER A 244 12.53 -19.94 12.42
C SER A 244 12.28 -20.56 11.05
N GLY A 245 13.19 -20.33 10.11
CA GLY A 245 13.11 -20.83 8.73
C GLY A 245 12.89 -19.74 7.68
N ILE A 246 12.74 -18.47 8.08
CA ILE A 246 12.66 -17.35 7.14
C ILE A 246 14.04 -17.03 6.53
N TRP A 247 15.11 -17.07 7.32
CA TRP A 247 16.47 -16.76 6.87
C TRP A 247 17.18 -18.02 6.38
N GLN A 248 16.70 -18.58 5.26
CA GLN A 248 17.23 -19.82 4.72
C GLN A 248 17.64 -19.70 3.24
N PRO A 249 18.62 -20.48 2.76
CA PRO A 249 19.06 -20.43 1.36
C PRO A 249 17.96 -20.72 0.32
N TYR A 250 16.83 -21.30 0.76
CA TYR A 250 15.70 -21.60 -0.10
C TYR A 250 14.64 -20.48 -0.17
N THR A 251 14.71 -19.50 0.73
CA THR A 251 13.76 -18.37 0.75
C THR A 251 13.83 -17.65 -0.58
N LEU A 252 12.68 -17.44 -1.20
CA LEU A 252 12.59 -16.76 -2.48
C LEU A 252 12.28 -15.28 -2.26
N LEU A 253 13.02 -14.43 -2.93
CA LEU A 253 12.87 -12.99 -2.94
C LEU A 253 12.44 -12.56 -4.34
N TYR A 254 11.34 -11.80 -4.42
CA TYR A 254 10.82 -11.28 -5.67
C TYR A 254 10.93 -9.77 -5.66
N GLY A 255 11.35 -9.20 -6.78
CA GLY A 255 11.54 -7.77 -6.87
C GLY A 255 11.04 -7.15 -8.17
N VAL A 256 10.66 -5.86 -8.13
CA VAL A 256 10.59 -5.01 -6.92
C VAL A 256 9.14 -4.86 -6.45
N GLU A 257 8.94 -4.87 -5.13
CA GLU A 257 7.67 -4.44 -4.55
C GLU A 257 7.76 -2.96 -4.23
N VAL A 258 6.91 -2.16 -4.86
CA VAL A 258 6.84 -0.72 -4.64
C VAL A 258 5.44 -0.37 -4.17
N LYS A 259 5.34 0.50 -3.16
CA LYS A 259 4.07 1.07 -2.69
C LYS A 259 4.18 2.58 -2.63
N PHE A 260 3.44 3.23 -3.52
CA PHE A 260 3.36 4.68 -3.61
C PHE A 260 2.40 5.21 -2.55
N TYR A 261 2.82 6.28 -1.89
CA TYR A 261 2.01 6.93 -0.88
C TYR A 261 1.10 7.94 -1.53
N SER A 262 -0.16 7.95 -1.07
CA SER A 262 -1.08 9.02 -1.38
C SER A 262 -0.67 10.30 -0.67
N VAL A 263 -1.00 11.42 -1.29
CA VAL A 263 -0.74 12.73 -0.74
C VAL A 263 -1.56 12.93 0.51
N ARG A 264 -0.90 13.22 1.64
CA ARG A 264 -1.57 13.38 2.94
C ARG A 264 -1.69 14.86 3.28
N PRO A 265 -2.91 15.42 3.41
CA PRO A 265 -3.08 16.76 3.91
C PRO A 265 -2.81 16.79 5.42
N ARG A 266 -2.49 17.96 5.97
CA ARG A 266 -2.53 18.17 7.41
C ARG A 266 -3.98 18.05 7.88
N LEU A 267 -4.22 17.17 8.86
CA LEU A 267 -5.54 16.94 9.44
C LEU A 267 -5.50 17.04 10.97
N THR A 268 -6.64 17.39 11.57
CA THR A 268 -6.88 17.25 13.01
C THR A 268 -7.02 15.77 13.41
N ARG A 269 -7.18 15.49 14.72
CA ARG A 269 -7.44 14.12 15.21
C ARG A 269 -8.78 13.58 14.71
N GLU A 270 -9.71 14.48 14.41
CA GLU A 270 -11.05 14.22 13.89
C GLU A 270 -11.06 14.10 12.35
N LEU A 271 -9.88 14.14 11.71
CA LEU A 271 -9.69 14.05 10.25
C LEU A 271 -10.23 15.24 9.46
N GLU A 272 -10.40 16.39 10.12
CA GLU A 272 -10.74 17.66 9.48
C GLU A 272 -9.49 18.32 8.91
N SER A 273 -9.59 18.86 7.70
CA SER A 273 -8.48 19.57 7.03
C SER A 273 -8.35 21.01 7.51
N GLU A 274 -7.37 21.74 6.96
CA GLU A 274 -7.24 23.19 7.18
C GLU A 274 -8.42 24.00 6.59
N ILE A 275 -9.25 23.38 5.74
CA ILE A 275 -10.52 23.92 5.28
C ILE A 275 -11.63 23.46 6.22
N ALA A 276 -12.30 24.44 6.83
CA ALA A 276 -13.37 24.19 7.79
C ALA A 276 -14.48 23.35 7.15
N ASN A 277 -14.98 22.36 7.90
CA ASN A 277 -16.02 21.42 7.52
C ASN A 277 -15.65 20.46 6.36
N MET A 278 -14.38 20.42 5.93
CA MET A 278 -13.87 19.44 4.98
C MET A 278 -13.08 18.35 5.69
N PHE A 279 -13.62 17.13 5.69
CA PHE A 279 -13.02 15.93 6.26
C PHE A 279 -12.45 15.06 5.15
N VAL A 280 -11.26 14.50 5.37
CA VAL A 280 -10.60 13.65 4.37
C VAL A 280 -10.28 12.29 4.99
N VAL A 281 -10.77 11.21 4.39
CA VAL A 281 -10.76 9.87 5.00
C VAL A 281 -10.34 8.79 4.01
N GLY A 282 -10.00 7.61 4.56
CA GLY A 282 -9.71 6.42 3.77
C GLY A 282 -8.32 6.38 3.11
N ASP A 283 -8.11 5.34 2.30
CA ASP A 283 -6.81 5.00 1.72
C ASP A 283 -6.32 6.04 0.70
N GLY A 284 -7.23 6.60 -0.10
CA GLY A 284 -6.90 7.57 -1.14
C GLY A 284 -6.33 8.89 -0.61
N ALA A 285 -6.58 9.18 0.66
CA ALA A 285 -6.07 10.36 1.35
C ALA A 285 -4.80 10.07 2.17
N GLY A 286 -4.26 8.84 2.10
CA GLY A 286 -3.10 8.42 2.87
C GLY A 286 -3.37 8.26 4.37
N ILE A 287 -4.65 8.20 4.79
CA ILE A 287 -5.04 8.10 6.20
C ILE A 287 -5.05 6.65 6.68
N SER A 288 -5.49 5.73 5.82
CA SER A 288 -5.54 4.29 6.09
C SER A 288 -4.83 3.48 4.98
N ARG A 289 -4.66 2.18 5.20
CA ARG A 289 -4.13 1.23 4.20
C ARG A 289 -4.81 -0.13 4.25
N GLY A 290 -6.11 -0.13 4.53
CA GLY A 290 -6.86 -1.35 4.78
C GLY A 290 -8.33 -1.07 5.01
N LEU A 291 -9.15 -2.09 4.74
CA LEU A 291 -10.60 -1.96 4.77
C LEU A 291 -11.11 -1.49 6.14
N VAL A 292 -10.61 -2.10 7.22
CA VAL A 292 -11.05 -1.79 8.58
C VAL A 292 -10.67 -0.37 8.97
N GLN A 293 -9.43 0.05 8.70
CA GLN A 293 -8.96 1.40 9.01
C GLN A 293 -9.68 2.45 8.16
N ALA A 294 -9.95 2.16 6.88
CA ALA A 294 -10.73 3.04 6.02
C ALA A 294 -12.16 3.22 6.56
N SER A 295 -12.82 2.12 6.95
CA SER A 295 -14.14 2.19 7.60
C SER A 295 -14.11 2.96 8.91
N ALA A 296 -13.11 2.74 9.77
CA ALA A 296 -12.95 3.46 11.03
C ALA A 296 -12.74 4.97 10.80
N SER A 297 -11.96 5.37 9.79
CA SER A 297 -11.76 6.78 9.46
C SER A 297 -13.07 7.48 9.05
N GLY A 298 -13.97 6.77 8.34
CA GLY A 298 -15.29 7.29 8.01
C GLY A 298 -16.17 7.50 9.25
N LEU A 299 -16.09 6.62 10.25
CA LEU A 299 -16.81 6.78 11.52
C LEU A 299 -16.30 7.97 12.33
N ILE A 300 -14.97 8.16 12.43
CA ILE A 300 -14.37 9.30 13.12
C ILE A 300 -14.87 10.63 12.54
N ALA A 301 -14.87 10.76 11.21
CA ALA A 301 -15.38 11.96 10.55
C ALA A 301 -16.89 12.15 10.77
N ALA A 302 -17.67 11.07 10.71
CA ALA A 302 -19.12 11.14 10.95
C ALA A 302 -19.46 11.59 12.38
N ASP A 303 -18.76 11.07 13.39
CA ASP A 303 -18.94 11.45 14.80
C ASP A 303 -18.57 12.92 15.03
N ALA A 304 -17.47 13.38 14.42
CA ALA A 304 -17.06 14.79 14.49
C ALA A 304 -18.10 15.74 13.85
N ILE A 305 -18.64 15.37 12.69
CA ILE A 305 -19.71 16.14 12.03
C ILE A 305 -20.97 16.15 12.91
N ALA A 306 -21.36 15.00 13.49
CA ALA A 306 -22.51 14.91 14.37
C ALA A 306 -22.35 15.81 15.61
N ALA A 307 -21.17 15.86 16.23
CA ALA A 307 -20.89 16.73 17.36
C ALA A 307 -21.00 18.22 17.00
N LYS A 308 -20.50 18.62 15.82
CA LYS A 308 -20.65 20.00 15.31
C LYS A 308 -22.11 20.36 15.05
N LEU A 309 -22.88 19.46 14.44
CA LEU A 309 -24.31 19.68 14.19
C LEU A 309 -25.11 19.85 15.47
N HIS A 310 -24.81 19.09 16.53
CA HIS A 310 -25.46 19.28 17.83
C HIS A 310 -25.08 20.61 18.50
N SER A 311 -23.81 21.03 18.38
CA SER A 311 -23.32 22.27 18.97
C SER A 311 -23.89 23.52 18.30
N SER A 312 -24.18 23.45 16.99
CA SER A 312 -24.82 24.55 16.24
C SER A 312 -26.34 24.67 16.46
N ASN A 313 -26.96 23.67 17.09
CA ASN A 313 -28.39 23.63 17.41
C ASN A 313 -28.69 24.02 18.87
N MET A 314 -27.67 24.33 19.67
CA MET A 314 -27.75 24.90 21.02
C MET A 314 -27.43 26.39 20.97
#